data_AF-A0A090T1R5-F1
#
_entry.id   AF-A0A090T1R5-F1
#
_cell.length_a   1.000
_cell.length_b   1.000
_cell.length_c   1.000
_cell.angle_alpha   90.00
_cell.angle_beta   90.00
_cell.angle_gamma   90.00
#
_symmetry.space_group_name_H-M   'P 1'
#
loop_
_entity.id
_entity.type
_entity.pdbx_description
1 polymer ?
#
loop_
_entity_poly.entity_id
_entity_poly.type
_entity_poly.pdbx_seq_one_letter_code
_entity_poly.pdbx_strand_id
1 'polypeptide(L)'
;MGGVAVETVTEDAHTALKMHRLGYRSAYLKEPISAGLATDSLSAHVGQRIRWARGMAQIFRTDNPLLGKGLSWQQRLCYLNGMMHFLSGIPRLIFMIAPLAFLILDAYIIYAPAIAIVLFVLPHMFHANVANSRIQGQFRHSFWGEVYETVLAWYIAIPTTVALFAPGRGRFNVTAKGGLIDKRFFDWDISKPIIGLLLLNLLGFAVGVYRLFDYQFTDTTTVLVNLFWVIYNLIVLGVALAVAAEEKQVRMAHRIDVDYPVSFMTTSGHHYPATLKDFSFSGLGMQIDPAIEIQLGDEILVALERYGIKESFRCVVRFSRNGVVGAELLPMTMEKEKRFVQCTFARSDTWSKWQQAYEHDKPLESLKSMLYASAVGIRKMIEFSPSAIRVAVFKWVDMMRSLASYRPRWIV
;
A
#
# COMPACT_ATOMS: atom_id res chain seq x y z
N MET A 1 3.93 22.04 28.60
CA MET A 1 4.10 20.74 27.92
C MET A 1 4.80 19.69 28.76
N GLY A 2 5.78 20.03 29.60
CA GLY A 2 6.39 19.07 30.52
C GLY A 2 7.19 17.93 29.86
N GLY A 3 7.35 17.94 28.53
CA GLY A 3 8.00 16.89 27.75
C GLY A 3 7.11 16.38 26.62
N VAL A 4 7.48 15.21 26.10
CA VAL A 4 6.71 14.44 25.10
C VAL A 4 5.45 13.86 25.78
N ALA A 5 4.31 13.88 25.08
CA ALA A 5 3.07 13.29 25.56
C ALA A 5 3.19 11.76 25.63
N VAL A 6 2.88 11.15 26.78
CA VAL A 6 3.04 9.70 27.02
C VAL A 6 1.71 8.96 27.20
N GLU A 7 0.60 9.67 27.09
CA GLU A 7 -0.73 9.13 27.37
C GLU A 7 -1.29 8.26 26.24
N THR A 8 -0.72 8.33 25.05
CA THR A 8 -1.16 7.59 23.86
C THR A 8 0.01 6.97 23.13
N VAL A 9 -0.27 5.95 22.30
CA VAL A 9 0.76 5.27 21.50
C VAL A 9 1.22 6.05 20.27
N THR A 10 0.70 7.27 20.08
CA THR A 10 1.06 8.22 19.02
C THR A 10 1.48 9.52 19.70
N GLU A 11 2.60 9.43 20.41
CA GLU A 11 3.16 10.50 21.23
C GLU A 11 3.46 11.77 20.42
N ASP A 12 3.86 11.59 19.17
CA ASP A 12 4.19 12.64 18.21
C ASP A 12 2.99 13.55 17.93
N ALA A 13 1.89 12.96 17.46
CA ALA A 13 0.66 13.67 17.14
C ALA A 13 0.01 14.27 18.39
N HIS A 14 0.07 13.55 19.52
CA HIS A 14 -0.49 14.05 20.78
C HIS A 14 0.31 15.24 21.32
N THR A 15 1.63 15.19 21.21
CA THR A 15 2.50 16.33 21.55
C THR A 15 2.21 17.52 20.67
N ALA A 16 2.11 17.34 19.34
CA ALA A 16 1.77 18.43 18.43
C ALA A 16 0.42 19.09 18.77
N LEU A 17 -0.61 18.29 19.09
CA LEU A 17 -1.93 18.78 19.51
C LEU A 17 -1.83 19.68 20.75
N LYS A 18 -1.13 19.22 21.78
CA LYS A 18 -0.96 19.97 23.03
C LYS A 18 -0.11 21.23 22.82
N MET A 19 0.90 21.20 21.95
CA MET A 19 1.68 22.39 21.59
C MET A 19 0.80 23.43 20.89
N HIS A 20 0.00 23.02 19.90
CA HIS A 20 -0.91 23.96 19.22
C HIS A 20 -1.92 24.59 20.18
N ARG A 21 -2.37 23.86 21.21
CA ARG A 21 -3.23 24.42 22.27
C ARG A 21 -2.58 25.50 23.11
N LEU A 22 -1.26 25.49 23.22
CA LEU A 22 -0.49 26.52 23.90
C LEU A 22 -0.12 27.69 22.98
N GLY A 23 -0.65 27.73 21.76
CA GLY A 23 -0.44 28.83 20.81
C GLY A 23 0.79 28.69 19.91
N TYR A 24 1.52 27.57 19.99
CA TYR A 24 2.61 27.28 19.04
C TYR A 24 2.05 27.10 17.63
N ARG A 25 2.89 27.36 16.62
CA ARG A 25 2.56 27.25 15.20
C ARG A 25 3.46 26.21 14.52
N SER A 26 2.88 25.44 13.60
CA SER A 26 3.61 24.51 12.73
C SER A 26 3.73 25.07 11.31
N ALA A 27 4.81 24.72 10.62
CA ALA A 27 4.98 24.90 9.19
C ALA A 27 5.34 23.56 8.54
N TYR A 28 4.87 23.32 7.32
CA TYR A 28 5.21 22.14 6.53
C TYR A 28 5.89 22.57 5.24
N LEU A 29 7.08 22.02 4.99
CA LEU A 29 7.83 22.21 3.75
C LEU A 29 7.73 20.92 2.94
N LYS A 30 7.23 21.00 1.70
CA LYS A 30 7.07 19.85 0.80
C LYS A 30 8.39 19.49 0.11
N GLU A 31 9.47 19.37 0.88
CA GLU A 31 10.79 18.98 0.38
C GLU A 31 11.23 17.66 1.03
N PRO A 32 11.67 16.66 0.24
CA PRO A 32 12.09 15.38 0.75
C PRO A 32 13.49 15.51 1.37
N ILE A 33 13.55 15.86 2.64
CA ILE A 33 14.79 16.04 3.41
C ILE A 33 15.22 14.79 4.18
N SER A 34 14.41 13.72 4.14
CA SER A 34 14.68 12.45 4.80
C SER A 34 14.11 11.29 4.00
N ALA A 35 14.81 10.17 3.97
CA ALA A 35 14.34 8.92 3.38
C ALA A 35 14.22 7.85 4.46
N GLY A 36 13.02 7.29 4.60
CA GLY A 36 12.73 6.19 5.51
C GLY A 36 12.46 4.90 4.74
N LEU A 37 12.59 3.77 5.44
CA LEU A 37 12.19 2.47 4.90
C LEU A 37 10.69 2.25 5.15
N ALA A 38 9.98 1.79 4.12
CA ALA A 38 8.64 1.27 4.28
C ALA A 38 8.69 -0.14 4.90
N THR A 39 7.54 -0.63 5.37
CA THR A 39 7.42 -2.00 5.90
C THR A 39 7.59 -3.04 4.79
N ASP A 40 8.44 -4.04 5.02
CA ASP A 40 8.77 -5.07 4.02
C ASP A 40 7.71 -6.17 3.83
N SER A 41 6.71 -6.25 4.72
CA SER A 41 5.61 -7.20 4.62
C SER A 41 4.29 -6.56 4.98
N LEU A 42 3.20 -7.13 4.46
CA LEU A 42 1.83 -6.79 4.80
C LEU A 42 1.58 -6.89 6.31
N SER A 43 2.17 -7.90 6.97
CA SER A 43 2.05 -8.05 8.43
C SER A 43 2.63 -6.90 9.23
N ALA A 44 3.83 -6.45 8.84
CA ALA A 44 4.46 -5.28 9.43
C ALA A 44 3.66 -4.01 9.11
N HIS A 45 3.15 -3.89 7.88
CA HIS A 45 2.32 -2.76 7.46
C HIS A 45 1.04 -2.64 8.30
N VAL A 46 0.27 -3.73 8.41
CA VAL A 46 -0.96 -3.82 9.20
C VAL A 46 -0.65 -3.51 10.67
N GLY A 47 0.42 -4.07 11.23
CA GLY A 47 0.83 -3.80 12.60
C GLY A 47 1.13 -2.33 12.88
N GLN A 48 1.84 -1.66 11.97
CA GLN A 48 2.10 -0.23 12.09
C GLN A 48 0.80 0.59 12.04
N ARG A 49 -0.09 0.27 11.08
CA ARG A 49 -1.36 0.99 10.89
C ARG A 49 -2.34 0.80 12.05
N ILE A 50 -2.41 -0.39 12.66
CA ILE A 50 -3.19 -0.62 13.89
C ILE A 50 -2.73 0.32 15.00
N ARG A 51 -1.41 0.50 15.16
CA ARG A 51 -0.85 1.35 16.21
C ARG A 51 -1.25 2.82 16.01
N TRP A 52 -1.11 3.32 14.79
CA TRP A 52 -1.53 4.68 14.43
C TRP A 52 -3.02 4.89 14.61
N ALA A 53 -3.83 3.95 14.12
CA ALA A 53 -5.29 4.03 14.22
C ALA A 53 -5.75 4.06 15.68
N ARG A 54 -5.19 3.18 16.51
CA ARG A 54 -5.46 3.13 17.93
C ARG A 54 -5.06 4.43 18.63
N GLY A 55 -3.84 4.92 18.40
CA GLY A 55 -3.34 6.14 19.03
C GLY A 55 -4.19 7.37 18.68
N MET A 56 -4.56 7.52 17.41
CA MET A 56 -5.43 8.62 16.97
C MET A 56 -6.83 8.53 17.60
N ALA A 57 -7.41 7.34 17.71
CA ALA A 57 -8.68 7.13 18.41
C ALA A 57 -8.56 7.42 19.92
N GLN A 58 -7.43 7.08 20.55
CA GLN A 58 -7.16 7.44 21.95
C GLN A 58 -7.12 8.96 22.11
N ILE A 59 -6.34 9.69 21.28
CA ILE A 59 -6.27 11.16 21.33
C ILE A 59 -7.67 11.77 21.15
N PHE A 60 -8.44 11.27 20.17
CA PHE A 60 -9.79 11.75 19.93
C PHE A 60 -10.69 11.60 21.17
N ARG A 61 -10.55 10.50 21.91
CA ARG A 61 -11.35 10.23 23.11
C ARG A 61 -10.87 10.95 24.36
N THR A 62 -9.55 11.02 24.58
CA THR A 62 -8.95 11.50 25.83
C THR A 62 -8.71 13.00 25.81
N ASP A 63 -8.25 13.54 24.67
CA ASP A 63 -7.88 14.95 24.54
C ASP A 63 -8.81 15.73 23.59
N ASN A 64 -9.63 15.04 22.80
CA ASN A 64 -10.71 15.56 21.93
C ASN A 64 -10.43 16.94 21.29
N PRO A 65 -10.00 16.99 20.01
CA PRO A 65 -9.70 18.25 19.35
C PRO A 65 -10.92 19.15 19.16
N LEU A 66 -12.15 18.62 19.14
CA LEU A 66 -13.36 19.41 18.88
C LEU A 66 -13.84 20.21 20.06
N LEU A 67 -13.74 19.66 21.27
CA LEU A 67 -14.29 20.28 22.49
C LEU A 67 -13.23 20.91 23.39
N GLY A 68 -11.95 20.50 23.26
CA GLY A 68 -10.88 21.07 24.08
C GLY A 68 -10.59 22.54 23.79
N LYS A 69 -10.08 23.28 24.77
CA LYS A 69 -9.72 24.71 24.60
C LYS A 69 -8.38 24.86 23.88
N GLY A 70 -8.08 26.08 23.39
CA GLY A 70 -6.76 26.45 22.85
C GLY A 70 -6.53 26.21 21.36
N LEU A 71 -7.51 25.66 20.63
CA LEU A 71 -7.43 25.50 19.16
C LEU A 71 -8.38 26.44 18.43
N SER A 72 -7.91 26.97 17.29
CA SER A 72 -8.75 27.65 16.30
C SER A 72 -9.68 26.67 15.61
N TRP A 73 -10.79 27.16 15.03
CA TRP A 73 -11.74 26.34 14.28
C TRP A 73 -11.06 25.54 13.15
N GLN A 74 -10.13 26.15 12.42
CA GLN A 74 -9.41 25.50 11.32
C GLN A 74 -8.52 24.37 11.85
N GLN A 75 -7.81 24.58 12.97
CA GLN A 75 -7.02 23.53 13.61
C GLN A 75 -7.90 22.37 14.07
N ARG A 76 -9.08 22.65 14.64
CA ARG A 76 -10.04 21.62 15.05
C ARG A 76 -10.45 20.73 13.87
N LEU A 77 -10.75 21.33 12.72
CA LEU A 77 -11.09 20.59 11.50
C LEU A 77 -9.93 19.74 10.98
N CYS A 78 -8.70 20.27 10.96
CA CYS A 78 -7.53 19.52 10.54
C CYS A 78 -7.29 18.27 11.42
N TYR A 79 -7.34 18.44 12.74
CA TYR A 79 -7.18 17.32 13.68
C TYR A 79 -8.35 16.33 13.59
N LEU A 80 -9.59 16.83 13.48
CA LEU A 80 -10.76 15.98 13.32
C LEU A 80 -10.63 15.12 12.06
N ASN A 81 -10.29 15.72 10.92
CA ASN A 81 -10.13 15.00 9.66
C ASN A 81 -9.08 13.87 9.79
N GLY A 82 -7.92 14.16 10.39
CA GLY A 82 -6.87 13.16 10.63
C GLY A 82 -7.32 12.01 11.53
N MET A 83 -8.08 12.30 12.59
CA MET A 83 -8.56 11.29 13.53
C MET A 83 -9.73 10.45 12.98
N MET A 84 -10.70 11.10 12.33
CA MET A 84 -11.88 10.43 11.75
C MET A 84 -11.49 9.45 10.65
N HIS A 85 -10.42 9.71 9.90
CA HIS A 85 -9.91 8.79 8.88
C HIS A 85 -9.65 7.38 9.46
N PHE A 86 -9.13 7.29 10.68
CA PHE A 86 -8.85 5.99 11.32
C PHE A 86 -10.10 5.28 11.85
N LEU A 87 -11.27 5.94 11.90
CA LEU A 87 -12.55 5.32 12.22
C LEU A 87 -13.25 4.70 10.99
N SER A 88 -12.61 4.73 9.81
CA SER A 88 -13.14 4.17 8.55
C SER A 88 -13.29 2.64 8.54
N GLY A 89 -12.67 1.92 9.49
CA GLY A 89 -12.71 0.45 9.54
C GLY A 89 -14.12 -0.13 9.61
N ILE A 90 -14.95 0.35 10.55
CA ILE A 90 -16.34 -0.12 10.69
C ILE A 90 -17.19 0.23 9.46
N PRO A 91 -17.25 1.50 8.99
CA PRO A 91 -18.00 1.85 7.78
C PRO A 91 -17.61 1.00 6.57
N ARG A 92 -16.31 0.72 6.38
CA ARG A 92 -15.83 -0.10 5.27
C ARG A 92 -16.33 -1.54 5.36
N LEU A 93 -16.33 -2.14 6.57
CA LEU A 93 -16.90 -3.48 6.77
C LEU A 93 -18.41 -3.51 6.54
N ILE A 94 -19.15 -2.47 6.97
CA ILE A 94 -20.59 -2.34 6.72
C ILE A 94 -20.86 -2.31 5.21
N PHE A 95 -20.12 -1.52 4.43
CA PHE A 95 -20.29 -1.50 2.97
C PHE A 95 -20.01 -2.85 2.30
N MET A 96 -19.09 -3.64 2.86
CA MET A 96 -18.76 -4.98 2.34
C MET A 96 -19.86 -6.02 2.60
N ILE A 97 -20.74 -5.80 3.59
CA ILE A 97 -21.81 -6.74 3.97
C ILE A 97 -23.22 -6.21 3.70
N ALA A 98 -23.39 -4.91 3.49
CA ALA A 98 -24.69 -4.27 3.31
C ALA A 98 -25.51 -4.89 2.16
N PRO A 99 -24.95 -5.14 0.96
CA PRO A 99 -25.71 -5.79 -0.11
C PRO A 99 -26.19 -7.21 0.24
N LEU A 100 -25.47 -7.88 1.15
CA LEU A 100 -25.73 -9.27 1.54
C LEU A 100 -26.94 -9.37 2.47
N ALA A 101 -27.26 -8.32 3.23
CA ALA A 101 -28.46 -8.30 4.06
C ALA A 101 -29.72 -8.46 3.21
N PHE A 102 -29.80 -7.74 2.09
CA PHE A 102 -30.89 -7.92 1.14
C PHE A 102 -30.80 -9.27 0.44
N LEU A 103 -29.66 -9.60 -0.17
CA LEU A 103 -29.53 -10.81 -1.00
C LEU A 103 -29.68 -12.12 -0.24
N ILE A 104 -29.30 -12.18 1.04
CA ILE A 104 -29.36 -13.43 1.84
C ILE A 104 -30.60 -13.42 2.73
N LEU A 105 -30.84 -12.33 3.46
CA LEU A 105 -31.87 -12.26 4.50
C LEU A 105 -33.17 -11.61 4.04
N ASP A 106 -33.22 -11.10 2.80
CA ASP A 106 -34.33 -10.29 2.31
C ASP A 106 -34.60 -9.02 3.14
N ALA A 107 -33.55 -8.52 3.81
CA ALA A 107 -33.63 -7.36 4.68
C ALA A 107 -33.30 -6.07 3.91
N TYR A 108 -34.31 -5.21 3.75
CA TYR A 108 -34.15 -3.88 3.15
C TYR A 108 -33.40 -2.93 4.10
N ILE A 109 -32.14 -2.63 3.78
CA ILE A 109 -31.36 -1.62 4.50
C ILE A 109 -31.82 -0.20 4.15
N ILE A 110 -32.14 0.02 2.87
CA ILE A 110 -32.61 1.31 2.35
C ILE A 110 -34.02 1.10 1.82
N TYR A 111 -34.99 1.76 2.46
CA TYR A 111 -36.38 1.74 2.01
C TYR A 111 -36.60 2.79 0.92
N ALA A 112 -36.21 2.46 -0.31
CA ALA A 112 -36.41 3.31 -1.48
C ALA A 112 -36.48 2.45 -2.76
N PRO A 113 -37.22 2.89 -3.80
CA PRO A 113 -37.20 2.23 -5.10
C PRO A 113 -35.79 2.18 -5.67
N ALA A 114 -35.37 1.04 -6.22
CA ALA A 114 -34.02 0.85 -6.77
C ALA A 114 -33.65 1.92 -7.82
N ILE A 115 -34.60 2.34 -8.65
CA ILE A 115 -34.37 3.40 -9.64
C ILE A 115 -34.06 4.75 -9.00
N ALA A 116 -34.70 5.09 -7.88
CA ALA A 116 -34.41 6.31 -7.15
C ALA A 116 -32.99 6.25 -6.58
N ILE A 117 -32.59 5.11 -6.01
CA ILE A 117 -31.22 4.90 -5.51
C ILE A 117 -30.20 5.15 -6.63
N VAL A 118 -30.40 4.55 -7.80
CA VAL A 118 -29.51 4.74 -8.96
C VAL A 118 -29.43 6.21 -9.37
N LEU A 119 -30.57 6.90 -9.47
CA LEU A 119 -30.64 8.30 -9.89
C LEU A 119 -29.96 9.28 -8.92
N PHE A 120 -29.95 9.00 -7.61
CA PHE A 120 -29.26 9.86 -6.63
C PHE A 120 -27.81 9.44 -6.39
N VAL A 121 -27.53 8.14 -6.32
CA VAL A 121 -26.21 7.61 -5.96
C VAL A 121 -25.21 7.75 -7.10
N LEU A 122 -25.58 7.40 -8.35
CA LEU A 122 -24.61 7.44 -9.45
C LEU A 122 -24.10 8.85 -9.75
N PRO A 123 -24.94 9.91 -9.86
CA PRO A 123 -24.43 11.26 -10.08
C PRO A 123 -23.58 11.76 -8.91
N HIS A 124 -23.97 11.43 -7.67
CA HIS A 124 -23.17 11.76 -6.48
C HIS A 124 -21.79 11.11 -6.54
N MET A 125 -21.72 9.80 -6.80
CA MET A 125 -20.46 9.08 -6.91
C MET A 125 -19.60 9.62 -8.05
N PHE A 126 -20.19 9.91 -9.21
CA PHE A 126 -19.47 10.49 -10.33
C PHE A 126 -18.84 11.83 -9.95
N HIS A 127 -19.62 12.73 -9.36
CA HIS A 127 -19.13 14.04 -8.94
C HIS A 127 -18.04 13.94 -7.86
N ALA A 128 -18.23 13.06 -6.87
CA ALA A 128 -17.24 12.82 -5.81
C ALA A 128 -15.92 12.24 -6.36
N ASN A 129 -15.98 11.30 -7.31
CA ASN A 129 -14.79 10.72 -7.93
C ASN A 129 -14.05 11.74 -8.80
N VAL A 130 -14.77 12.55 -9.60
CA VAL A 130 -14.17 13.61 -10.42
C VAL A 130 -13.51 14.67 -9.54
N ALA A 131 -14.17 15.09 -8.46
CA ALA A 131 -13.60 16.04 -7.50
C ALA A 131 -12.32 15.49 -6.86
N ASN A 132 -12.34 14.23 -6.40
CA ASN A 132 -11.17 13.58 -5.83
C ASN A 132 -10.02 13.44 -6.85
N SER A 133 -10.31 13.01 -8.08
CA SER A 133 -9.29 12.87 -9.13
C SER A 133 -8.68 14.23 -9.49
N ARG A 134 -9.45 15.31 -9.52
CA ARG A 134 -8.91 16.66 -9.77
C ARG A 134 -8.05 17.20 -8.63
N ILE A 135 -8.43 16.95 -7.38
CA ILE A 135 -7.70 17.47 -6.21
C ILE A 135 -6.48 16.60 -5.88
N GLN A 136 -6.60 15.28 -6.03
CA GLN A 136 -5.62 14.29 -5.54
C GLN A 136 -5.00 13.42 -6.63
N GLY A 137 -5.39 13.55 -7.90
CA GLY A 137 -4.97 12.65 -8.98
C GLY A 137 -3.48 12.67 -9.29
N GLN A 138 -2.72 13.65 -8.79
CA GLN A 138 -1.24 13.65 -8.84
C GLN A 138 -0.60 12.76 -7.77
N PHE A 139 -1.34 12.40 -6.72
CA PHE A 139 -0.81 11.68 -5.55
C PHE A 139 -1.50 10.33 -5.30
N ARG A 140 -2.73 10.14 -5.80
CA ARG A 140 -3.53 8.94 -5.54
C ARG A 140 -4.33 8.55 -6.77
N HIS A 141 -4.13 7.32 -7.24
CA HIS A 141 -4.96 6.75 -8.28
C HIS A 141 -6.39 6.51 -7.81
N SER A 142 -7.35 6.71 -8.71
CA SER A 142 -8.77 6.45 -8.45
C SER A 142 -9.01 5.00 -8.01
N PHE A 143 -9.97 4.78 -7.10
CA PHE A 143 -10.41 3.48 -6.55
C PHE A 143 -9.38 2.70 -5.70
N TRP A 144 -8.07 2.92 -5.90
CA TRP A 144 -7.03 2.28 -5.08
C TRP A 144 -7.17 2.58 -3.60
N GLY A 145 -7.68 3.76 -3.26
CA GLY A 145 -7.95 4.13 -1.88
C GLY A 145 -8.88 3.17 -1.15
N GLU A 146 -9.84 2.61 -1.86
CA GLU A 146 -10.83 1.68 -1.32
C GLU A 146 -10.21 0.32 -1.05
N VAL A 147 -9.26 -0.10 -1.88
CA VAL A 147 -8.44 -1.30 -1.66
C VAL A 147 -7.62 -1.14 -0.38
N TYR A 148 -6.87 -0.04 -0.24
CA TYR A 148 -6.04 0.23 0.95
C TYR A 148 -6.88 0.20 2.24
N GLU A 149 -8.04 0.85 2.23
CA GLU A 149 -8.93 0.85 3.39
C GLU A 149 -9.54 -0.53 3.66
N THR A 150 -9.87 -1.30 2.62
CA THR A 150 -10.44 -2.65 2.77
C THR A 150 -9.44 -3.63 3.38
N VAL A 151 -8.18 -3.58 2.95
CA VAL A 151 -7.09 -4.41 3.52
C VAL A 151 -6.94 -4.15 5.03
N LEU A 152 -7.08 -2.89 5.45
CA LEU A 152 -6.89 -2.49 6.85
C LEU A 152 -8.17 -2.58 7.70
N ALA A 153 -9.36 -2.55 7.09
CA ALA A 153 -10.63 -2.31 7.76
C ALA A 153 -10.88 -3.25 8.94
N TRP A 154 -10.75 -4.56 8.71
CA TRP A 154 -10.92 -5.57 9.75
C TRP A 154 -9.97 -5.37 10.94
N TYR A 155 -8.71 -5.08 10.62
CA TYR A 155 -7.62 -4.97 11.60
C TYR A 155 -7.71 -3.72 12.45
N ILE A 156 -8.18 -2.61 11.88
CA ILE A 156 -8.29 -1.34 12.62
C ILE A 156 -9.64 -1.20 13.32
N ALA A 157 -10.71 -1.84 12.85
CA ALA A 157 -12.06 -1.68 13.39
C ALA A 157 -12.16 -1.96 14.90
N ILE A 158 -11.65 -3.11 15.35
CA ILE A 158 -11.71 -3.47 16.78
C ILE A 158 -10.80 -2.57 17.63
N PRO A 159 -9.50 -2.38 17.31
CA PRO A 159 -8.62 -1.53 18.11
C PRO A 159 -9.09 -0.08 18.23
N THR A 160 -9.64 0.51 17.16
CA THR A 160 -10.13 1.90 17.19
C THR A 160 -11.41 2.02 17.99
N THR A 161 -12.32 1.06 17.87
CA THR A 161 -13.55 1.00 18.68
C THR A 161 -13.24 0.84 20.15
N VAL A 162 -12.35 -0.08 20.50
CA VAL A 162 -11.88 -0.26 21.88
C VAL A 162 -11.22 1.01 22.40
N ALA A 163 -10.37 1.66 21.60
CA ALA A 163 -9.74 2.92 22.00
C ALA A 163 -10.75 4.07 22.20
N LEU A 164 -11.80 4.11 21.39
CA LEU A 164 -12.84 5.13 21.46
C LEU A 164 -13.70 5.00 22.73
N PHE A 165 -14.03 3.78 23.15
CA PHE A 165 -14.90 3.56 24.32
C PHE A 165 -14.12 3.25 25.61
N ALA A 166 -12.95 2.64 25.51
CA ALA A 166 -12.09 2.23 26.62
C ALA A 166 -10.60 2.44 26.29
N PRO A 167 -10.12 3.71 26.24
CA PRO A 167 -8.77 4.05 25.76
C PRO A 167 -7.62 3.40 26.54
N GLY A 168 -7.82 3.08 27.83
CA GLY A 168 -6.85 2.38 28.66
C GLY A 168 -6.80 0.86 28.44
N ARG A 169 -7.67 0.29 27.61
CA ARG A 169 -7.73 -1.16 27.33
C ARG A 169 -7.18 -1.49 25.94
N GLY A 170 -6.81 -2.76 25.77
CA GLY A 170 -6.21 -3.32 24.57
C GLY A 170 -4.69 -3.45 24.71
N ARG A 171 -4.13 -4.63 24.41
CA ARG A 171 -2.69 -4.81 24.23
C ARG A 171 -2.41 -4.88 22.74
N PHE A 172 -1.34 -4.22 22.30
CA PHE A 172 -0.85 -4.36 20.94
C PHE A 172 0.16 -5.51 20.93
N ASN A 173 -0.15 -6.60 20.25
CA ASN A 173 0.81 -7.67 20.03
C ASN A 173 0.65 -8.20 18.61
N VAL A 174 1.23 -7.48 17.65
CA VAL A 174 1.45 -8.04 16.32
C VAL A 174 2.82 -8.67 16.36
N THR A 175 2.87 -9.99 16.33
CA THR A 175 4.12 -10.75 16.18
C THR A 175 4.72 -10.36 14.84
N ALA A 176 5.76 -9.52 14.86
CA ALA A 176 6.47 -9.16 13.64
C ALA A 176 7.15 -10.42 13.11
N LYS A 177 6.67 -10.94 11.98
CA LYS A 177 7.50 -11.78 11.10
C LYS A 177 8.34 -10.83 10.24
N GLY A 178 9.27 -10.14 10.89
CA GLY A 178 10.27 -9.32 10.21
C GLY A 178 11.44 -10.20 9.77
N GLY A 179 11.94 -10.00 8.55
CA GLY A 179 13.09 -10.73 8.02
C GLY A 179 13.07 -10.86 6.51
N LEU A 180 14.16 -11.39 5.95
CA LEU A 180 14.28 -11.71 4.53
C LEU A 180 13.20 -12.71 4.10
N ILE A 181 12.38 -12.31 3.12
CA ILE A 181 11.43 -13.21 2.47
C ILE A 181 12.20 -14.03 1.43
N ASP A 182 12.80 -15.14 1.85
CA ASP A 182 13.60 -16.00 0.95
C ASP A 182 12.74 -16.80 -0.04
N LYS A 183 11.45 -16.99 0.26
CA LYS A 183 10.51 -17.66 -0.65
C LYS A 183 9.21 -16.89 -0.74
N ARG A 184 8.62 -16.86 -1.94
CA ARG A 184 7.24 -16.39 -2.16
C ARG A 184 6.33 -17.20 -1.25
N PHE A 185 5.53 -16.52 -0.45
CA PHE A 185 4.54 -17.16 0.41
C PHE A 185 3.25 -16.34 0.42
N PHE A 186 2.15 -16.98 0.79
CA PHE A 186 0.89 -16.32 0.99
C PHE A 186 0.65 -16.17 2.49
N ASP A 187 0.41 -14.95 2.97
CA ASP A 187 0.13 -14.70 4.39
C ASP A 187 -1.30 -15.12 4.74
N TRP A 188 -1.46 -16.40 5.05
CA TRP A 188 -2.75 -16.99 5.40
C TRP A 188 -3.35 -16.40 6.68
N ASP A 189 -2.53 -16.07 7.67
CA ASP A 189 -3.01 -15.57 8.96
C ASP A 189 -3.65 -14.19 8.80
N ILE A 190 -3.03 -13.33 7.99
CA ILE A 190 -3.56 -11.99 7.68
C ILE A 190 -4.66 -12.02 6.62
N SER A 191 -4.73 -13.06 5.82
CA SER A 191 -5.77 -13.16 4.80
C SER A 191 -7.10 -13.68 5.33
N LYS A 192 -7.14 -14.34 6.51
CA LYS A 192 -8.37 -14.97 7.06
C LYS A 192 -9.62 -14.08 7.01
N PRO A 193 -9.60 -12.81 7.47
CA PRO A 193 -10.79 -11.98 7.43
C PRO A 193 -11.21 -11.60 6.01
N ILE A 194 -10.22 -11.34 5.14
CA ILE A 194 -10.45 -11.00 3.74
C ILE A 194 -11.06 -12.20 2.99
N ILE A 195 -10.55 -13.41 3.24
CA ILE A 195 -11.10 -14.67 2.72
C ILE A 195 -12.53 -14.88 3.24
N GLY A 196 -12.78 -14.64 4.53
CA GLY A 196 -14.13 -14.74 5.10
C GLY A 196 -15.12 -13.79 4.42
N LEU A 197 -14.74 -12.53 4.22
CA LEU A 197 -15.56 -11.55 3.48
C LEU A 197 -15.75 -11.93 2.02
N LEU A 198 -14.72 -12.49 1.37
CA LEU A 198 -14.80 -12.98 -0.01
C LEU A 198 -15.82 -14.11 -0.10
N LEU A 199 -15.72 -15.13 0.76
CA LEU A 199 -16.65 -16.26 0.77
C LEU A 199 -18.08 -15.82 1.05
N LEU A 200 -18.27 -14.87 1.96
CA LEU A 200 -19.59 -14.32 2.27
C LEU A 200 -20.18 -13.54 1.08
N ASN A 201 -19.36 -12.74 0.38
CA ASN A 201 -19.79 -12.05 -0.84
C ASN A 201 -20.05 -13.02 -2.00
N LEU A 202 -19.27 -14.09 -2.13
CA LEU A 202 -19.52 -15.15 -3.12
C LEU A 202 -20.84 -15.88 -2.84
N LEU A 203 -21.14 -16.16 -1.56
CA LEU A 203 -22.43 -16.72 -1.16
C LEU A 203 -23.58 -15.77 -1.52
N GLY A 204 -23.48 -14.49 -1.15
CA GLY A 204 -24.51 -13.51 -1.50
C GLY A 204 -24.67 -13.32 -3.01
N PHE A 205 -23.59 -13.39 -3.78
CA PHE A 205 -23.64 -13.39 -5.23
C PHE A 205 -24.42 -14.60 -5.76
N ALA A 206 -24.12 -15.81 -5.28
CA ALA A 206 -24.82 -17.03 -5.69
C ALA A 206 -26.32 -16.99 -5.34
N VAL A 207 -26.66 -16.55 -4.13
CA VAL A 207 -28.07 -16.39 -3.72
C VAL A 207 -28.76 -15.31 -4.56
N GLY A 208 -28.09 -14.19 -4.84
CA GLY A 208 -28.64 -13.14 -5.69
C GLY A 208 -28.90 -13.60 -7.12
N VAL A 209 -27.99 -14.40 -7.71
CA VAL A 209 -28.20 -15.02 -9.02
C VAL A 209 -29.39 -15.98 -8.98
N TYR A 210 -29.52 -16.81 -7.93
CA TYR A 210 -30.67 -17.69 -7.76
C TYR A 210 -31.99 -16.90 -7.69
N ARG A 211 -32.02 -15.80 -6.93
CA ARG A 211 -33.21 -14.91 -6.82
C ARG A 211 -33.64 -14.28 -8.15
N LEU A 212 -32.74 -14.11 -9.12
CA LEU A 212 -33.12 -13.62 -10.45
C LEU A 212 -33.95 -14.64 -11.25
N PHE A 213 -33.86 -15.93 -10.91
CA PHE A 213 -34.61 -17.00 -11.54
C PHE A 213 -35.81 -17.46 -10.72
N ASP A 214 -35.92 -17.00 -9.47
CA ASP A 214 -37.06 -17.30 -8.61
C ASP A 214 -38.26 -16.43 -9.00
N TYR A 215 -39.27 -17.06 -9.61
CA TYR A 215 -40.48 -16.40 -10.09
C TYR A 215 -41.31 -15.79 -8.95
N GLN A 216 -41.16 -16.27 -7.71
CA GLN A 216 -41.85 -15.70 -6.56
C GLN A 216 -41.22 -14.38 -6.10
N PHE A 217 -40.00 -14.07 -6.53
CA PHE A 217 -39.25 -12.89 -6.12
C PHE A 217 -39.52 -11.71 -7.07
N THR A 218 -40.30 -10.73 -6.62
CA THR A 218 -40.79 -9.64 -7.50
C THR A 218 -39.80 -8.48 -7.66
N ASP A 219 -38.83 -8.32 -6.75
CA ASP A 219 -37.97 -7.13 -6.71
C ASP A 219 -36.64 -7.30 -7.49
N THR A 220 -36.76 -7.66 -8.77
CA THR A 220 -35.61 -7.94 -9.66
C THR A 220 -34.63 -6.76 -9.74
N THR A 221 -35.12 -5.52 -9.77
CA THR A 221 -34.26 -4.33 -9.89
C THR A 221 -33.40 -4.14 -8.64
N THR A 222 -33.94 -4.37 -7.45
CA THR A 222 -33.16 -4.29 -6.20
C THR A 222 -32.13 -5.41 -6.12
N VAL A 223 -32.45 -6.62 -6.61
CA VAL A 223 -31.47 -7.71 -6.74
C VAL A 223 -30.30 -7.29 -7.65
N LEU A 224 -30.59 -6.72 -8.82
CA LEU A 224 -29.55 -6.27 -9.76
C LEU A 224 -28.62 -5.20 -9.17
N VAL A 225 -29.18 -4.21 -8.47
CA VAL A 225 -28.38 -3.16 -7.81
C VAL A 225 -27.47 -3.76 -6.75
N ASN A 226 -27.97 -4.67 -5.91
CA ASN A 226 -27.14 -5.31 -4.89
C ASN A 226 -26.10 -6.25 -5.50
N LEU A 227 -26.42 -6.99 -6.56
CA LEU A 227 -25.47 -7.82 -7.29
C LEU A 227 -24.33 -6.99 -7.88
N PHE A 228 -24.62 -5.79 -8.42
CA PHE A 228 -23.59 -4.87 -8.89
C PHE A 228 -22.60 -4.50 -7.77
N TRP A 229 -23.12 -4.16 -6.58
CA TRP A 229 -22.28 -3.85 -5.43
C TRP A 229 -21.47 -5.06 -4.93
N VAL A 230 -22.06 -6.25 -4.94
CA VAL A 230 -21.32 -7.48 -4.59
C VAL A 230 -20.21 -7.75 -5.59
N ILE A 231 -20.42 -7.57 -6.89
CA ILE A 231 -19.37 -7.71 -7.90
C ILE A 231 -18.22 -6.73 -7.62
N TYR A 232 -18.55 -5.47 -7.33
CA TYR A 232 -17.57 -4.46 -6.97
C TYR A 232 -16.79 -4.86 -5.70
N ASN A 233 -17.46 -5.34 -4.65
CA ASN A 233 -16.80 -5.85 -3.43
C ASN A 233 -15.88 -7.03 -3.73
N LEU A 234 -16.30 -7.98 -4.58
CA LEU A 234 -15.47 -9.12 -4.99
C LEU A 234 -14.20 -8.66 -5.72
N ILE A 235 -14.29 -7.63 -6.57
CA ILE A 235 -13.12 -7.06 -7.24
C ILE A 235 -12.14 -6.52 -6.20
N VAL A 236 -12.60 -5.66 -5.28
CA VAL A 236 -11.77 -5.04 -4.24
C VAL A 236 -11.14 -6.10 -3.33
N LEU A 237 -11.90 -7.11 -2.90
CA LEU A 237 -11.40 -8.22 -2.07
C LEU A 237 -10.37 -9.07 -2.81
N GLY A 238 -10.55 -9.30 -4.12
CA GLY A 238 -9.54 -9.98 -4.93
C GLY A 238 -8.23 -9.20 -5.02
N VAL A 239 -8.27 -7.86 -5.14
CA VAL A 239 -7.05 -7.03 -5.10
C VAL A 239 -6.41 -7.10 -3.72
N ALA A 240 -7.21 -7.04 -2.65
CA ALA A 240 -6.72 -7.16 -1.28
C ALA A 240 -5.97 -8.49 -1.04
N LEU A 241 -6.44 -9.59 -1.64
CA LEU A 241 -5.74 -10.89 -1.62
C LEU A 241 -4.46 -10.90 -2.46
N ALA A 242 -4.39 -10.11 -3.54
CA ALA A 242 -3.16 -9.99 -4.34
C ALA A 242 -2.01 -9.42 -3.52
N VAL A 243 -2.31 -8.48 -2.61
CA VAL A 243 -1.33 -7.87 -1.70
C VAL A 243 -0.84 -8.85 -0.63
N ALA A 244 -1.67 -9.82 -0.24
CA ALA A 244 -1.28 -10.83 0.73
C ALA A 244 -0.35 -11.93 0.17
N ALA A 245 -0.17 -11.97 -1.14
CA ALA A 245 0.81 -12.84 -1.79
C ALA A 245 2.17 -12.13 -1.83
N GLU A 246 2.98 -12.38 -0.80
CA GLU A 246 4.30 -11.77 -0.64
C GLU A 246 5.27 -12.27 -1.70
N GLU A 247 5.93 -11.32 -2.36
CA GLU A 247 6.95 -11.60 -3.36
C GLU A 247 8.31 -11.90 -2.68
N LYS A 248 9.15 -12.70 -3.35
CA LYS A 248 10.49 -12.98 -2.83
C LYS A 248 11.29 -11.69 -2.80
N GLN A 249 11.71 -11.28 -1.61
CA GLN A 249 12.63 -10.17 -1.45
C GLN A 249 14.07 -10.70 -1.49
N VAL A 250 14.72 -10.53 -2.64
CA VAL A 250 16.09 -11.04 -2.88
C VAL A 250 17.15 -10.13 -2.24
N ARG A 251 16.83 -8.85 -2.02
CA ARG A 251 17.81 -7.83 -1.60
C ARG A 251 17.55 -7.36 -0.17
N MET A 252 18.59 -7.29 0.66
CA MET A 252 18.50 -6.77 2.04
C MET A 252 18.42 -5.25 2.10
N ALA A 253 19.06 -4.54 1.17
CA ALA A 253 19.09 -3.09 1.14
C ALA A 253 18.35 -2.57 -0.10
N HIS A 254 17.44 -1.62 0.12
CA HIS A 254 16.80 -0.89 -0.97
C HIS A 254 17.85 -0.09 -1.75
N ARG A 255 17.73 -0.09 -3.08
CA ARG A 255 18.62 0.65 -3.99
C ARG A 255 17.88 1.87 -4.52
N ILE A 256 18.57 3.00 -4.53
CA ILE A 256 18.05 4.28 -5.01
C ILE A 256 18.59 4.48 -6.42
N ASP A 257 17.67 4.58 -7.39
CA ASP A 257 18.02 4.85 -8.77
C ASP A 257 18.50 6.29 -8.94
N VAL A 258 19.63 6.43 -9.61
CA VAL A 258 20.29 7.71 -9.87
C VAL A 258 20.87 7.73 -11.27
N ASP A 259 21.25 8.93 -11.73
CA ASP A 259 21.95 9.06 -12.99
C ASP A 259 22.89 10.26 -12.90
N TYR A 260 24.12 10.01 -12.46
CA TYR A 260 25.19 11.01 -12.42
C TYR A 260 26.57 10.39 -12.64
N PRO A 261 27.51 11.17 -13.21
CA PRO A 261 28.85 10.69 -13.52
C PRO A 261 29.65 10.42 -12.25
N VAL A 262 30.40 9.32 -12.27
CA VAL A 262 31.36 8.91 -11.25
C VAL A 262 32.63 8.41 -11.96
N SER A 263 33.68 8.13 -11.19
CA SER A 263 34.83 7.41 -11.72
C SER A 263 35.21 6.29 -10.79
N PHE A 264 35.86 5.26 -11.31
CA PHE A 264 36.45 4.22 -10.49
C PHE A 264 37.88 3.99 -10.92
N MET A 265 38.68 3.53 -9.98
CA MET A 265 40.07 3.15 -10.18
C MET A 265 40.22 1.65 -9.91
N THR A 266 40.87 0.94 -10.81
CA THR A 266 41.23 -0.47 -10.63
C THR A 266 42.47 -0.60 -9.75
N THR A 267 42.76 -1.81 -9.26
CA THR A 267 44.02 -2.11 -8.56
C THR A 267 45.27 -1.84 -9.42
N SER A 268 45.15 -1.85 -10.74
CA SER A 268 46.22 -1.48 -11.67
C SER A 268 46.48 0.02 -11.77
N GLY A 269 45.71 0.86 -11.06
CA GLY A 269 45.83 2.32 -11.05
C GLY A 269 45.18 3.03 -12.24
N HIS A 270 44.50 2.30 -13.12
CA HIS A 270 43.78 2.90 -14.24
C HIS A 270 42.47 3.52 -13.76
N HIS A 271 42.20 4.74 -14.21
CA HIS A 271 40.97 5.47 -13.93
C HIS A 271 40.03 5.39 -15.12
N TYR A 272 38.79 4.98 -14.85
CA TYR A 272 37.75 4.88 -15.86
C TYR A 272 36.55 5.74 -15.48
N PRO A 273 35.93 6.44 -16.46
CA PRO A 273 34.65 7.08 -16.26
C PRO A 273 33.55 6.02 -16.13
N ALA A 274 32.57 6.29 -15.29
CA ALA A 274 31.38 5.49 -15.15
C ALA A 274 30.17 6.38 -14.85
N THR A 275 28.98 5.84 -14.99
CA THR A 275 27.74 6.50 -14.59
C THR A 275 27.12 5.67 -13.49
N LEU A 276 26.92 6.28 -12.31
CA LEU A 276 26.22 5.61 -11.23
C LEU A 276 24.73 5.55 -11.60
N LYS A 277 24.20 4.33 -11.65
CA LYS A 277 22.80 4.04 -11.98
C LYS A 277 21.96 3.74 -10.74
N ASP A 278 22.56 3.15 -9.72
CA ASP A 278 21.90 2.94 -8.44
C ASP A 278 22.91 2.85 -7.29
N PHE A 279 22.45 3.08 -6.07
CA PHE A 279 23.24 2.84 -4.86
C PHE A 279 22.40 2.36 -3.68
N SER A 280 23.06 1.71 -2.71
CA SER A 280 22.49 1.28 -1.43
C SER A 280 23.56 1.36 -0.34
N PHE A 281 23.19 1.08 0.91
CA PHE A 281 24.16 0.94 2.01
C PHE A 281 25.21 -0.16 1.77
N SER A 282 24.88 -1.18 0.97
CA SER A 282 25.75 -2.35 0.77
C SER A 282 26.47 -2.36 -0.59
N GLY A 283 26.16 -1.46 -1.51
CA GLY A 283 26.77 -1.50 -2.83
C GLY A 283 26.25 -0.48 -3.83
N LEU A 284 26.93 -0.44 -4.98
CA LEU A 284 26.75 0.50 -6.07
C LEU A 284 26.44 -0.27 -7.38
N GLY A 285 25.60 0.31 -8.23
CA GLY A 285 25.35 -0.13 -9.60
C GLY A 285 25.84 0.93 -10.57
N MET A 286 26.73 0.56 -11.48
CA MET A 286 27.38 1.48 -12.41
C MET A 286 27.23 1.00 -13.85
N GLN A 287 27.10 1.95 -14.76
CA GLN A 287 27.25 1.74 -16.19
C GLN A 287 28.63 2.22 -16.63
N ILE A 288 29.35 1.38 -17.35
CA ILE A 288 30.67 1.63 -17.91
C ILE A 288 30.65 1.39 -19.42
N ASP A 289 31.71 1.83 -20.11
CA ASP A 289 31.93 1.46 -21.50
C ASP A 289 32.11 -0.08 -21.59
N PRO A 290 31.35 -0.78 -22.45
CA PRO A 290 31.49 -2.23 -22.66
C PRO A 290 32.89 -2.69 -23.06
N ALA A 291 33.74 -1.80 -23.59
CA ALA A 291 35.13 -2.11 -23.93
C ALA A 291 36.05 -2.24 -22.71
N ILE A 292 35.62 -1.77 -21.53
CA ILE A 292 36.40 -1.89 -20.29
C ILE A 292 36.18 -3.28 -19.70
N GLU A 293 37.24 -4.09 -19.66
CA GLU A 293 37.21 -5.42 -19.06
C GLU A 293 37.35 -5.32 -17.54
N ILE A 294 36.30 -5.71 -16.82
CA ILE A 294 36.28 -5.86 -15.36
C ILE A 294 35.77 -7.25 -15.02
N GLN A 295 36.54 -7.98 -14.21
CA GLN A 295 36.23 -9.33 -13.80
C GLN A 295 35.48 -9.37 -12.47
N LEU A 296 34.78 -10.47 -12.28
CA LEU A 296 34.09 -10.75 -11.03
C LEU A 296 35.13 -11.00 -9.92
N GLY A 297 35.03 -10.27 -8.82
CA GLY A 297 35.99 -10.32 -7.71
C GLY A 297 37.02 -9.21 -7.71
N ASP A 298 37.11 -8.39 -8.77
CA ASP A 298 38.05 -7.27 -8.82
C ASP A 298 37.75 -6.25 -7.71
N GLU A 299 38.80 -5.80 -7.02
CA GLU A 299 38.72 -4.65 -6.12
C GLU A 299 38.82 -3.35 -6.90
N ILE A 300 37.88 -2.44 -6.66
CA ILE A 300 37.84 -1.12 -7.29
C ILE A 300 37.63 -0.04 -6.24
N LEU A 301 38.15 1.14 -6.52
CA LEU A 301 37.95 2.36 -5.72
C LEU A 301 37.02 3.28 -6.48
N VAL A 302 35.77 3.39 -6.04
CA VAL A 302 34.78 4.28 -6.66
C VAL A 302 34.87 5.66 -6.03
N ALA A 303 35.15 6.68 -6.83
CA ALA A 303 35.18 8.06 -6.42
C ALA A 303 33.79 8.69 -6.57
N LEU A 304 33.23 9.15 -5.45
CA LEU A 304 32.00 9.93 -5.41
C LEU A 304 32.32 11.37 -5.04
N GLU A 305 31.59 12.31 -5.61
CA GLU A 305 31.78 13.74 -5.37
C GLU A 305 30.53 14.38 -4.81
N ARG A 306 30.70 15.25 -3.80
CA ARG A 306 29.66 16.15 -3.30
C ARG A 306 30.22 17.53 -3.06
N TYR A 307 29.68 18.54 -3.76
CA TYR A 307 30.05 19.95 -3.61
C TYR A 307 31.56 20.18 -3.62
N GLY A 308 32.29 19.54 -4.55
CA GLY A 308 33.74 19.64 -4.67
C GLY A 308 34.56 18.72 -3.75
N ILE A 309 33.92 18.01 -2.80
CA ILE A 309 34.58 17.03 -1.95
C ILE A 309 34.54 15.67 -2.65
N LYS A 310 35.70 15.19 -3.07
CA LYS A 310 35.88 13.87 -3.69
C LYS A 310 36.32 12.86 -2.65
N GLU A 311 35.59 11.76 -2.57
CA GLU A 311 35.84 10.69 -1.62
C GLU A 311 35.81 9.36 -2.35
N SER A 312 36.81 8.51 -2.12
CA SER A 312 36.88 7.18 -2.71
C SER A 312 36.38 6.10 -1.76
N PHE A 313 35.69 5.10 -2.28
CA PHE A 313 35.10 3.99 -1.53
C PHE A 313 35.56 2.68 -2.13
N ARG A 314 36.07 1.78 -1.30
CA ARG A 314 36.54 0.46 -1.73
C ARG A 314 35.35 -0.45 -1.96
N CYS A 315 35.31 -1.09 -3.11
CA CYS A 315 34.27 -2.01 -3.49
C CYS A 315 34.86 -3.27 -4.14
N VAL A 316 34.12 -4.37 -4.10
CA VAL A 316 34.42 -5.61 -4.82
C VAL A 316 33.37 -5.82 -5.91
N VAL A 317 33.80 -6.12 -7.12
CA VAL A 317 32.89 -6.38 -8.24
C VAL A 317 32.19 -7.73 -8.02
N ARG A 318 30.85 -7.70 -7.94
CA ARG A 318 30.00 -8.89 -7.78
C ARG A 318 29.21 -9.24 -9.03
N PHE A 319 29.15 -8.33 -9.99
CA PHE A 319 28.47 -8.52 -11.25
C PHE A 319 29.14 -7.64 -12.31
N SER A 320 29.39 -8.18 -13.50
CA SER A 320 29.90 -7.45 -14.65
C SER A 320 29.34 -8.10 -15.92
N ARG A 321 28.49 -7.39 -16.67
CA ARG A 321 27.94 -7.88 -17.94
C ARG A 321 27.49 -6.72 -18.83
N ASN A 322 27.91 -6.71 -20.10
CA ASN A 322 27.49 -5.74 -21.11
C ASN A 322 27.61 -4.27 -20.64
N GLY A 323 28.72 -3.93 -20.00
CA GLY A 323 28.97 -2.59 -19.45
C GLY A 323 28.17 -2.26 -18.17
N VAL A 324 27.41 -3.20 -17.60
CA VAL A 324 26.77 -3.02 -16.29
C VAL A 324 27.61 -3.69 -15.22
N VAL A 325 28.00 -2.93 -14.20
CA VAL A 325 28.82 -3.39 -13.07
C VAL A 325 28.08 -3.20 -11.76
N GLY A 326 27.93 -4.28 -11.00
CA GLY A 326 27.47 -4.26 -9.62
C GLY A 326 28.65 -4.46 -8.67
N ALA A 327 28.89 -3.47 -7.81
CA ALA A 327 29.99 -3.49 -6.84
C ALA A 327 29.44 -3.50 -5.40
N GLU A 328 29.97 -4.38 -4.56
CA GLU A 328 29.66 -4.46 -3.12
C GLU A 328 30.63 -3.57 -2.34
N LEU A 329 30.13 -2.74 -1.43
CA LEU A 329 30.96 -1.91 -0.58
C LEU A 329 31.69 -2.76 0.46
N LEU A 330 33.00 -2.58 0.58
CA LEU A 330 33.77 -3.20 1.65
C LEU A 330 33.49 -2.52 3.00
N PRO A 331 33.69 -3.21 4.13
CA PRO A 331 33.50 -2.62 5.46
C PRO A 331 34.27 -1.31 5.62
N MET A 332 33.59 -0.30 6.15
CA MET A 332 34.11 1.06 6.31
C MET A 332 34.23 1.42 7.79
N THR A 333 35.10 2.37 8.11
CA THR A 333 35.07 3.04 9.41
C THR A 333 33.82 3.92 9.51
N MET A 334 33.36 4.22 10.72
CA MET A 334 32.20 5.11 10.93
C MET A 334 32.37 6.48 10.23
N GLU A 335 33.59 7.04 10.24
CA GLU A 335 33.87 8.29 9.54
C GLU A 335 33.68 8.15 8.04
N LYS A 336 34.14 7.05 7.46
CA LYS A 336 34.03 6.82 6.03
C LYS A 336 32.60 6.49 5.60
N GLU A 337 31.85 5.80 6.45
CA GLU A 337 30.40 5.60 6.28
C GLU A 337 29.64 6.95 6.31
N LYS A 338 29.97 7.86 7.24
CA LYS A 338 29.41 9.22 7.24
C LYS A 338 29.69 9.96 5.94
N ARG A 339 30.90 9.86 5.41
CA ARG A 339 31.26 10.44 4.10
C ARG A 339 30.46 9.80 2.97
N PHE A 340 30.29 8.48 2.99
CA PHE A 340 29.47 7.77 2.01
C PHE A 340 28.03 8.29 2.02
N VAL A 341 27.42 8.37 3.20
CA VAL A 341 26.06 8.89 3.38
C VAL A 341 25.96 10.34 2.90
N GLN A 342 26.97 11.17 3.20
CA GLN A 342 27.02 12.53 2.70
C GLN A 342 27.04 12.56 1.17
N CYS A 343 27.91 11.78 0.53
CA CYS A 343 28.05 11.71 -0.93
C CYS A 343 26.85 11.07 -1.65
N THR A 344 25.94 10.40 -0.94
CA THR A 344 24.82 9.65 -1.54
C THR A 344 23.47 10.13 -1.00
N PHE A 345 23.02 9.62 0.16
CA PHE A 345 21.71 9.88 0.74
C PHE A 345 21.47 11.35 1.11
N ALA A 346 22.52 12.10 1.48
CA ALA A 346 22.40 13.50 1.90
C ALA A 346 22.47 14.51 0.72
N ARG A 347 22.29 14.04 -0.51
CA ARG A 347 22.16 14.92 -1.68
C ARG A 347 20.70 15.24 -1.94
N SER A 348 20.37 16.53 -2.07
CA SER A 348 19.00 16.97 -2.35
C SER A 348 18.54 16.59 -3.76
N ASP A 349 19.44 16.62 -4.75
CA ASP A 349 19.16 16.30 -6.15
C ASP A 349 18.64 14.87 -6.37
N THR A 350 19.08 13.94 -5.54
CA THR A 350 18.67 12.53 -5.55
C THR A 350 17.17 12.39 -5.27
N TRP A 351 16.64 13.23 -4.40
CA TRP A 351 15.24 13.15 -3.96
C TRP A 351 14.31 14.10 -4.72
N SER A 352 14.83 15.15 -5.33
CA SER A 352 14.03 16.09 -6.13
C SER A 352 13.42 15.46 -7.39
N LYS A 353 14.13 14.54 -8.05
CA LYS A 353 13.63 13.86 -9.26
C LYS A 353 12.40 12.99 -8.98
N TRP A 354 12.30 12.39 -7.80
CA TRP A 354 11.13 11.60 -7.39
C TRP A 354 9.83 12.41 -7.41
N GLN A 355 9.88 13.71 -7.11
CA GLN A 355 8.69 14.57 -7.14
C GLN A 355 8.18 14.83 -8.56
N GLN A 356 8.99 14.60 -9.60
CA GLN A 356 8.64 14.88 -10.99
C GLN A 356 8.06 13.67 -11.71
N ALA A 357 8.18 12.47 -11.12
CA ALA A 357 7.73 11.21 -11.71
C ALA A 357 6.24 10.87 -11.45
N TYR A 358 5.45 11.80 -10.92
CA TYR A 358 4.02 11.56 -10.68
C TYR A 358 3.25 11.55 -12.00
N GLU A 359 2.87 10.36 -12.46
CA GLU A 359 1.92 10.19 -13.55
C GLU A 359 0.53 10.65 -13.09
N HIS A 360 -0.16 11.40 -13.95
CA HIS A 360 -1.52 11.84 -13.66
C HIS A 360 -2.49 10.66 -13.67
N ASP A 361 -3.36 10.59 -12.66
CA ASP A 361 -4.41 9.56 -12.58
C ASP A 361 -5.33 9.56 -13.80
N LYS A 362 -5.62 8.34 -14.28
CA LYS A 362 -6.58 8.07 -15.35
C LYS A 362 -7.57 7.03 -14.85
N PRO A 363 -8.79 7.44 -14.45
CA PRO A 363 -9.73 6.56 -13.76
C PRO A 363 -10.04 5.23 -14.48
N LEU A 364 -10.12 5.23 -15.81
CA LEU A 364 -10.37 4.03 -16.61
C LEU A 364 -9.18 3.06 -16.63
N GLU A 365 -7.95 3.58 -16.66
CA GLU A 365 -6.74 2.75 -16.56
C GLU A 365 -6.63 2.17 -15.14
N SER A 366 -6.90 2.98 -14.12
CA SER A 366 -6.97 2.55 -12.72
C SER A 366 -7.98 1.42 -12.53
N LEU A 367 -9.18 1.51 -13.10
CA LEU A 367 -10.18 0.43 -13.03
C LEU A 367 -9.71 -0.86 -13.73
N LYS A 368 -9.11 -0.76 -14.92
CA LYS A 368 -8.55 -1.93 -15.62
C LYS A 368 -7.43 -2.58 -14.81
N SER A 369 -6.56 -1.77 -14.19
CA SER A 369 -5.49 -2.26 -13.34
C SER A 369 -6.02 -3.02 -12.12
N MET A 370 -7.12 -2.55 -11.52
CA MET A 370 -7.79 -3.24 -10.41
C MET A 370 -8.41 -4.57 -10.83
N LEU A 371 -9.08 -4.64 -11.98
CA LEU A 371 -9.62 -5.90 -12.49
C LEU A 371 -8.51 -6.94 -12.71
N TYR A 372 -7.40 -6.52 -13.32
CA TYR A 372 -6.24 -7.37 -13.51
C TYR A 372 -5.63 -7.82 -12.18
N ALA A 373 -5.38 -6.89 -11.26
CA ALA A 373 -4.83 -7.19 -9.94
C ALA A 373 -5.74 -8.13 -9.14
N SER A 374 -7.05 -7.96 -9.25
CA SER A 374 -8.05 -8.81 -8.60
C SER A 374 -7.99 -10.25 -9.09
N ALA A 375 -7.94 -10.43 -10.42
CA ALA A 375 -7.79 -11.74 -11.04
C ALA A 375 -6.47 -12.42 -10.63
N VAL A 376 -5.37 -11.65 -10.58
CA VAL A 376 -4.06 -12.12 -10.09
C VAL A 376 -4.16 -12.55 -8.63
N GLY A 377 -4.83 -11.79 -7.76
CA GLY A 377 -4.96 -12.12 -6.34
C GLY A 377 -5.72 -13.40 -6.09
N ILE A 378 -6.87 -13.57 -6.75
CA ILE A 378 -7.67 -14.81 -6.68
C ILE A 378 -6.85 -15.99 -7.18
N ARG A 379 -6.14 -15.84 -8.31
CA ARG A 379 -5.28 -16.87 -8.87
C ARG A 379 -4.16 -17.27 -7.91
N LYS A 380 -3.42 -16.30 -7.35
CA LYS A 380 -2.34 -16.56 -6.39
C LYS A 380 -2.87 -17.29 -5.16
N MET A 381 -4.01 -16.86 -4.60
CA MET A 381 -4.64 -17.54 -3.47
C MET A 381 -4.91 -19.03 -3.78
N ILE A 382 -5.46 -19.34 -4.96
CA ILE A 382 -5.70 -20.73 -5.40
C ILE A 382 -4.39 -21.49 -5.59
N GLU A 383 -3.36 -20.87 -6.18
CA GLU A 383 -2.03 -21.47 -6.38
C GLU A 383 -1.34 -21.81 -5.05
N PHE A 384 -1.53 -21.02 -4.00
CA PHE A 384 -0.98 -21.32 -2.67
C PHE A 384 -1.90 -22.21 -1.82
N SER A 385 -3.15 -22.45 -2.23
CA SER A 385 -4.10 -23.28 -1.49
C SER A 385 -3.71 -24.77 -1.45
N PRO A 386 -4.21 -25.54 -0.46
CA PRO A 386 -4.02 -26.99 -0.40
C PRO A 386 -4.37 -27.70 -1.72
N SER A 387 -3.66 -28.79 -2.02
CA SER A 387 -3.77 -29.51 -3.31
C SER A 387 -5.20 -29.94 -3.65
N ALA A 388 -6.01 -30.33 -2.66
CA ALA A 388 -7.41 -30.70 -2.86
C ALA A 388 -8.26 -29.54 -3.42
N ILE A 389 -8.10 -28.33 -2.86
CA ILE A 389 -8.82 -27.12 -3.30
C ILE A 389 -8.34 -26.71 -4.69
N ARG A 390 -7.01 -26.73 -4.90
CA ARG A 390 -6.39 -26.39 -6.16
C ARG A 390 -6.90 -27.27 -7.30
N VAL A 391 -6.92 -28.59 -7.11
CA VAL A 391 -7.39 -29.54 -8.12
C VAL A 391 -8.89 -29.37 -8.39
N ALA A 392 -9.71 -29.17 -7.35
CA ALA A 392 -11.14 -28.95 -7.50
C ALA A 392 -11.44 -27.68 -8.32
N VAL A 393 -10.77 -26.57 -7.99
CA VAL A 393 -10.98 -25.29 -8.68
C VAL A 393 -10.48 -25.35 -10.12
N PHE A 394 -9.29 -25.88 -10.38
CA PHE A 394 -8.80 -25.97 -11.78
C PHE A 394 -9.66 -26.89 -12.64
N LYS A 395 -10.10 -28.04 -12.12
CA LYS A 395 -11.05 -28.91 -12.83
C LYS A 395 -12.36 -28.20 -13.15
N TRP A 396 -12.88 -27.41 -12.22
CA TRP A 396 -14.10 -26.63 -12.43
C TRP A 396 -13.91 -25.51 -13.47
N VAL A 397 -12.77 -24.81 -13.43
CA VAL A 397 -12.41 -23.79 -14.43
C VAL A 397 -12.23 -24.41 -15.81
N ASP A 398 -11.58 -25.56 -15.91
CA ASP A 398 -11.40 -26.28 -17.18
C ASP A 398 -12.74 -26.77 -17.74
N MET A 399 -13.64 -27.27 -16.87
CA MET A 399 -15.02 -27.60 -17.23
C MET A 399 -15.77 -26.37 -17.75
N MET A 400 -15.68 -25.23 -17.06
CA MET A 400 -16.31 -23.98 -17.49
C MET A 400 -15.72 -23.44 -18.80
N ARG A 401 -14.41 -23.56 -19.02
CA ARG A 401 -13.76 -23.21 -20.30
C ARG A 401 -14.20 -24.13 -21.42
N SER A 402 -14.33 -25.42 -21.15
CA SER A 402 -14.89 -26.39 -22.10
C SER A 402 -16.32 -26.02 -22.46
N LEU A 403 -17.19 -25.78 -21.47
CA LEU A 403 -18.57 -25.31 -21.68
C LEU A 403 -18.62 -23.97 -22.46
N ALA A 404 -17.73 -23.03 -22.15
CA ALA A 404 -17.64 -21.75 -22.85
C ALA A 404 -17.12 -21.90 -24.30
N SER A 405 -16.36 -22.94 -24.61
CA SER A 405 -15.90 -23.22 -25.98
C SER A 405 -17.03 -23.65 -26.91
N TYR A 406 -18.15 -24.12 -26.35
CA TYR A 406 -19.38 -24.40 -27.09
C TYR A 406 -20.25 -23.16 -27.32
N ARG A 407 -19.81 -21.96 -26.91
CA ARG A 407 -20.55 -20.72 -27.23
C ARG A 407 -20.50 -20.47 -28.74
N PRO A 408 -21.64 -20.13 -29.38
CA PRO A 408 -21.68 -19.81 -30.79
C PRO A 408 -20.76 -18.62 -31.07
N ARG A 409 -19.74 -18.84 -31.91
CA ARG A 409 -18.91 -17.76 -32.43
C ARG A 409 -19.71 -17.09 -33.53
N TRP A 410 -20.15 -15.86 -33.29
CA TRP A 410 -20.73 -15.03 -34.33
C TRP A 410 -19.65 -14.79 -35.39
N ILE A 411 -19.85 -15.34 -36.58
CA ILE A 411 -19.09 -15.01 -37.77
C ILE A 411 -19.57 -13.61 -38.16
N VAL A 412 -18.73 -12.60 -37.95
CA VAL A 412 -18.91 -11.25 -38.51
C VAL A 412 -18.10 -11.18 -39.80
#